data_AF-A0A1R1PXN3-F1
#
_entry.id   AF-A0A1R1PXN3-F1
#
_cell.length_a   1.000
_cell.length_b   1.000
_cell.length_c   1.000
_cell.angle_alpha   90.00
_cell.angle_beta   90.00
_cell.angle_gamma   90.00
#
_symmetry.space_group_name_H-M   'P 1'
#
loop_
_entity.id
_entity.type
_entity.pdbx_description
1 polymer ?
#
loop_
_entity_poly.entity_id
_entity_poly.type
_entity_poly.pdbx_seq_one_letter_code
_entity_poly.pdbx_strand_id
1 'polypeptide(L)'
;MKTHTSSDSKSTNTGERQYKNMVDSTSKNDDIEERSTNASWDKKKGVKATQKGEADIKGKPSAINQKETHGEKNKSKSSLSIGLSKFLNKDPVFTIPSAPKETNAKLNLLARDFLLSDDVIEKIIAKVHDNIHLGLNVNFDKFLDDSPFLDENATMPITLSFVEKNLDMNMLSGLSCLSLFLDQNVLRIGFTAFLSEKTPINSTQFEISAGQKGADPDQGKYSTIERGYRLTNEAKSEHLFGWIANCVYLFTDGFGIKPQSRFGYIPCGFVFSLPRNEGDDSKDTTPNYLAENLIPGVVDGSFIENIQNALDALELNVKIISSNSDAVGQLVSSNIQDSDSFASVVIGAAINSCFWEKVYNIPKLDSNSNEDVIVNVEWNSFDNRLDTLVNTFYDNRALRLYSGYTSGPLEVMLSESYLGEIIRNILLDFIDRQYIFRGRSSAILNSRFSFDPAYMALILSDDSPYLTDTFAVVTEILQIPDVTTLDILIVRNICLIVIHRTAKLYAIIISTTLLFKKDALDSHECYTVSINEPIHEYLPGFDNLVLENLHSVLGKPLADKLKLNFHKDGPIFGCAVAALMAVLFK
;
A
#
# COMPACT_ATOMS: atom_id res chain seq x y z
N MET A 1 -12.45 -24.20 -57.45
CA MET A 1 -11.39 -24.71 -58.36
C MET A 1 -10.06 -24.26 -57.79
N LYS A 2 -9.15 -25.21 -57.52
CA LYS A 2 -7.80 -24.99 -56.99
C LYS A 2 -6.98 -24.10 -57.93
N THR A 3 -6.04 -23.30 -57.41
CA THR A 3 -4.59 -23.58 -57.47
C THR A 3 -3.75 -22.43 -56.87
N HIS A 4 -2.72 -22.82 -56.11
CA HIS A 4 -1.58 -22.02 -55.65
C HIS A 4 -0.78 -21.37 -56.78
N THR A 5 -0.09 -20.27 -56.49
CA THR A 5 1.31 -20.01 -56.89
C THR A 5 1.94 -18.95 -55.96
N SER A 6 3.19 -19.20 -55.59
CA SER A 6 4.11 -18.40 -54.77
C SER A 6 4.88 -17.36 -55.59
N SER A 7 5.28 -16.23 -54.99
CA SER A 7 6.61 -15.61 -55.18
C SER A 7 6.84 -14.36 -54.30
N ASP A 8 7.84 -14.48 -53.42
CA ASP A 8 8.96 -13.57 -53.13
C ASP A 8 8.78 -12.09 -52.74
N SER A 9 9.06 -11.87 -51.44
CA SER A 9 10.07 -10.98 -50.84
C SER A 9 10.35 -9.58 -51.42
N LYS A 10 10.05 -8.57 -50.59
CA LYS A 10 10.82 -7.32 -50.38
C LYS A 10 10.25 -6.57 -49.17
N SER A 11 10.74 -6.84 -47.96
CA SER A 11 10.51 -5.97 -46.79
C SER A 11 11.74 -5.06 -46.62
N THR A 12 11.62 -3.84 -47.12
CA THR A 12 12.62 -2.78 -46.94
C THR A 12 12.32 -1.98 -45.67
N ASN A 13 13.12 -2.19 -44.64
CA ASN A 13 13.85 -1.15 -43.90
C ASN A 13 13.12 0.15 -43.47
N THR A 14 11.86 0.07 -43.04
CA THR A 14 11.09 1.21 -42.52
C THR A 14 11.00 1.29 -41.00
N GLY A 15 11.27 0.18 -40.27
CA GLY A 15 11.20 0.13 -38.81
C GLY A 15 12.32 0.90 -38.09
N GLU A 16 13.59 0.71 -38.47
CA GLU A 16 14.74 1.32 -37.78
C GLU A 16 14.76 2.86 -37.82
N ARG A 17 14.14 3.47 -38.83
CA ARG A 17 14.09 4.94 -38.98
C ARG A 17 13.04 5.63 -38.11
N GLN A 18 11.98 4.92 -37.70
CA GLN A 18 10.98 5.49 -36.79
C GLN A 18 11.48 5.56 -35.36
N TYR A 19 12.26 4.57 -34.90
CA TYR A 19 12.83 4.56 -33.55
C TYR A 19 13.92 5.61 -33.34
N LYS A 20 14.76 5.87 -34.34
CA LYS A 20 15.86 6.84 -34.22
C LYS A 20 15.41 8.31 -34.20
N ASN A 21 14.29 8.63 -34.85
CA ASN A 21 13.74 9.99 -34.87
C ASN A 21 12.99 10.35 -33.57
N MET A 22 12.56 9.36 -32.78
CA MET A 22 11.91 9.62 -31.49
C MET A 22 12.91 10.03 -30.40
N VAL A 23 14.11 9.44 -30.42
CA VAL A 23 15.25 9.76 -29.52
C VAL A 23 15.65 11.24 -29.59
N ASP A 24 15.60 11.85 -30.78
CA ASP A 24 15.93 13.26 -30.95
C ASP A 24 14.81 14.21 -30.50
N SER A 25 13.57 13.72 -30.41
CA SER A 25 12.38 14.53 -30.06
C SER A 25 12.04 14.55 -28.57
N THR A 26 12.40 13.50 -27.82
CA THR A 26 12.24 13.45 -26.35
C THR A 26 13.33 14.20 -25.60
N SER A 27 14.48 14.49 -26.22
CA SER A 27 15.58 15.26 -25.61
C SER A 27 15.29 16.75 -25.38
N LYS A 28 14.09 17.24 -25.68
CA LYS A 28 13.77 18.69 -25.70
C LYS A 28 12.64 19.15 -24.79
N ASN A 29 11.95 18.27 -24.06
CA ASN A 29 10.90 18.67 -23.12
C ASN A 29 10.96 17.79 -21.86
N ASP A 30 12.02 17.95 -21.07
CA ASP A 30 12.05 17.46 -19.69
C ASP A 30 11.60 18.59 -18.75
N ASP A 31 10.32 18.63 -18.42
CA ASP A 31 9.86 19.27 -17.19
C ASP A 31 10.20 18.35 -16.01
N ILE A 32 11.43 18.49 -15.53
CA ILE A 32 11.88 17.93 -14.26
C ILE A 32 11.22 18.75 -13.14
N GLU A 33 10.08 18.31 -12.63
CA GLU A 33 9.58 18.82 -11.34
C GLU A 33 10.35 18.13 -10.19
N GLU A 34 11.45 18.73 -9.77
CA GLU A 34 11.96 18.54 -8.40
C GLU A 34 10.94 19.13 -7.41
N ARG A 35 10.04 18.31 -6.87
CA ARG A 35 9.31 18.68 -5.64
C ARG A 35 10.24 18.59 -4.44
N SER A 36 11.01 19.64 -4.19
CA SER A 36 11.56 19.93 -2.86
C SER A 36 10.42 20.42 -1.97
N THR A 37 9.98 19.63 -1.00
CA THR A 37 9.17 20.14 0.11
C THR A 37 10.09 20.87 1.10
N ASN A 38 10.52 22.09 0.74
CA ASN A 38 11.18 23.02 1.64
C ASN A 38 10.21 24.16 1.98
N ALA A 39 9.33 23.94 2.95
CA ALA A 39 8.66 25.04 3.66
C ALA A 39 9.59 25.58 4.76
N SER A 40 10.64 26.29 4.35
CA SER A 40 11.44 27.13 5.23
C SER A 40 10.66 28.43 5.49
N TRP A 41 9.88 28.49 6.57
CA TRP A 41 9.37 29.77 7.06
C TRP A 41 10.48 30.54 7.78
N ASP A 42 11.06 31.47 7.05
CA ASP A 42 12.13 32.37 7.47
C ASP A 42 11.60 33.33 8.55
N LYS A 43 11.91 33.05 9.83
CA LYS A 43 11.64 33.95 10.96
C LYS A 43 12.54 35.19 10.83
N LYS A 44 12.05 36.24 10.16
CA LYS A 44 12.56 37.60 10.32
C LYS A 44 11.43 38.60 10.55
N LYS A 45 11.23 38.92 11.84
CA LYS A 45 10.97 40.27 12.37
C LYS A 45 10.96 40.21 13.90
N GLY A 46 12.15 40.23 14.49
CA GLY A 46 12.38 40.45 15.91
C GLY A 46 12.81 41.90 16.14
N VAL A 47 11.95 42.64 16.81
CA VAL A 47 12.10 44.02 17.26
C VAL A 47 13.31 44.18 18.20
N LYS A 48 14.02 45.32 18.06
CA LYS A 48 15.12 45.75 18.94
C LYS A 48 14.64 46.10 20.36
N ALA A 49 15.58 45.96 21.32
CA ALA A 49 15.64 46.52 22.68
C ALA A 49 15.32 45.51 23.79
N THR A 50 16.08 45.31 24.87
CA THR A 50 17.31 45.94 25.41
C THR A 50 17.80 45.02 26.54
N GLN A 51 19.10 44.73 26.62
CA GLN A 51 19.74 44.13 27.80
C GLN A 51 20.14 45.24 28.80
N LYS A 52 19.93 45.00 30.10
CA LYS A 52 20.83 45.44 31.19
C LYS A 52 20.39 44.85 32.53
N GLY A 53 21.35 44.31 33.28
CA GLY A 53 21.28 44.28 34.75
C GLY A 53 21.58 42.95 35.42
N GLU A 54 22.87 42.69 35.66
CA GLU A 54 23.41 41.74 36.63
C GLU A 54 22.97 42.06 38.08
N ALA A 55 22.89 41.04 38.96
CA ALA A 55 23.58 41.03 40.25
C ALA A 55 23.32 39.73 41.05
N ASP A 56 24.42 39.15 41.51
CA ASP A 56 24.56 38.10 42.53
C ASP A 56 23.87 38.41 43.87
N ILE A 57 23.58 37.37 44.68
CA ILE A 57 24.01 37.28 46.09
C ILE A 57 23.81 35.84 46.64
N LYS A 58 24.86 35.39 47.35
CA LYS A 58 25.05 34.12 48.06
C LYS A 58 24.24 34.03 49.38
N GLY A 59 23.87 32.81 49.79
CA GLY A 59 23.50 32.48 51.18
C GLY A 59 23.07 31.03 51.41
N LYS A 60 23.95 30.22 52.03
CA LYS A 60 23.74 28.86 52.60
C LYS A 60 23.56 28.99 54.15
N PRO A 61 23.37 27.92 54.97
CA PRO A 61 22.59 26.66 54.85
C PRO A 61 21.88 26.20 56.17
N SER A 62 20.99 25.19 56.12
CA SER A 62 20.78 24.17 57.20
C SER A 62 19.77 23.10 56.70
N ALA A 63 20.15 21.84 56.41
CA ALA A 63 20.31 20.70 57.34
C ALA A 63 18.92 20.23 57.87
N ILE A 64 18.33 19.07 57.52
CA ILE A 64 18.79 17.68 57.77
C ILE A 64 17.81 16.65 57.13
N ASN A 65 18.40 15.58 56.56
CA ASN A 65 17.95 14.18 56.33
C ASN A 65 16.68 13.88 55.47
N GLN A 66 16.63 12.86 54.60
CA GLN A 66 17.55 11.76 54.23
C GLN A 66 17.02 11.10 52.94
N LYS A 67 17.96 10.72 52.02
CA LYS A 67 18.01 9.51 51.15
C LYS A 67 16.76 9.16 50.30
N GLU A 68 16.81 9.01 48.97
CA GLU A 68 17.68 8.12 48.19
C GLU A 68 17.74 8.49 46.68
N THR A 69 18.99 8.60 46.19
CA THR A 69 19.58 8.29 44.87
C THR A 69 18.74 8.14 43.58
N HIS A 70 18.85 9.17 42.74
CA HIS A 70 19.19 9.23 41.30
C HIS A 70 18.94 8.07 40.32
N GLY A 71 18.30 8.44 39.20
CA GLY A 71 18.48 7.80 37.89
C GLY A 71 17.56 8.34 36.79
N GLU A 72 17.44 9.66 36.61
CA GLU A 72 16.76 10.24 35.44
C GLU A 72 17.52 9.88 34.15
N LYS A 73 16.82 9.18 33.24
CA LYS A 73 17.05 9.27 31.79
C LYS A 73 15.74 9.68 31.13
N ASN A 74 15.81 10.82 30.46
CA ASN A 74 14.79 11.44 29.63
C ASN A 74 13.90 10.43 28.88
N LYS A 75 12.60 10.44 29.20
CA LYS A 75 11.53 10.05 28.28
C LYS A 75 10.69 11.28 27.99
N SER A 76 11.06 12.03 26.95
CA SER A 76 10.10 12.87 26.24
C SER A 76 9.22 11.95 25.40
N LYS A 77 8.26 11.27 26.04
CA LYS A 77 7.12 10.68 25.33
C LYS A 77 6.20 11.84 24.96
N SER A 78 6.20 12.20 23.69
CA SER A 78 5.33 13.20 23.09
C SER A 78 3.86 12.88 23.36
N SER A 79 3.17 13.86 23.92
CA SER A 79 1.78 13.87 24.33
C SER A 79 0.77 13.99 23.17
N LEU A 80 1.04 13.32 22.04
CA LEU A 80 0.26 13.47 20.79
C LEU A 80 -0.92 12.50 20.64
N SER A 81 -1.25 11.69 21.66
CA SER A 81 -2.22 10.59 21.53
C SER A 81 -3.64 10.88 22.04
N ILE A 82 -3.95 12.10 22.50
CA ILE A 82 -5.18 12.35 23.29
C ILE A 82 -6.45 12.52 22.40
N GLY A 83 -6.31 12.86 21.12
CA GLY A 83 -7.45 13.12 20.22
C GLY A 83 -8.22 11.86 19.81
N LEU A 84 -7.52 10.84 19.31
CA LEU A 84 -8.09 9.55 18.90
C LEU A 84 -8.46 8.67 20.11
N SER A 85 -7.74 8.81 21.23
CA SER A 85 -7.90 7.92 22.39
C SER A 85 -9.12 8.16 23.28
N LYS A 86 -9.91 9.22 23.04
CA LYS A 86 -11.09 9.53 23.84
C LYS A 86 -12.37 8.78 23.44
N PHE A 87 -12.36 8.06 22.32
CA PHE A 87 -13.55 7.41 21.74
C PHE A 87 -13.59 5.88 21.92
N LEU A 88 -12.75 5.35 22.81
CA LEU A 88 -12.19 4.00 22.67
C LEU A 88 -12.84 2.83 23.44
N ASN A 89 -14.01 2.98 24.06
CA ASN A 89 -14.51 1.86 24.88
C ASN A 89 -16.03 1.65 24.91
N LYS A 90 -16.79 2.40 24.09
CA LYS A 90 -18.23 2.23 23.83
C LYS A 90 -18.46 2.74 22.41
N ASP A 91 -19.44 2.20 21.69
CA ASP A 91 -19.83 2.70 20.34
C ASP A 91 -19.65 4.22 20.29
N PRO A 92 -18.76 4.75 19.43
CA PRO A 92 -18.37 6.14 19.52
C PRO A 92 -19.62 7.00 19.37
N VAL A 93 -19.97 7.69 20.46
CA VAL A 93 -21.09 8.61 20.47
C VAL A 93 -20.59 9.90 19.84
N PHE A 94 -20.79 10.05 18.53
CA PHE A 94 -20.44 11.26 17.75
C PHE A 94 -21.37 12.45 18.01
N THR A 95 -21.98 12.50 19.20
CA THR A 95 -22.92 13.56 19.58
C THR A 95 -22.14 14.80 19.99
N ILE A 96 -22.45 15.92 19.36
CA ILE A 96 -21.90 17.23 19.67
C ILE A 96 -22.87 17.92 20.65
N PRO A 97 -22.47 18.19 21.91
CA PRO A 97 -23.39 18.73 22.93
C PRO A 97 -24.04 20.07 22.54
N SER A 98 -23.36 20.89 21.76
CA SER A 98 -23.84 22.20 21.28
C SER A 98 -24.70 22.12 20.01
N ALA A 99 -24.79 20.95 19.36
CA ALA A 99 -25.51 20.81 18.11
C ALA A 99 -27.03 20.62 18.30
N PRO A 100 -27.86 21.09 17.35
CA PRO A 100 -29.29 20.77 17.33
C PRO A 100 -29.55 19.27 17.38
N LYS A 101 -30.69 18.87 17.97
CA LYS A 101 -31.07 17.45 18.11
C LYS A 101 -31.12 16.72 16.77
N GLU A 102 -31.62 17.38 15.73
CA GLU A 102 -31.73 16.80 14.38
C GLU A 102 -30.36 16.57 13.74
N THR A 103 -29.41 17.50 13.94
CA THR A 103 -28.03 17.35 13.48
C THR A 103 -27.35 16.17 14.16
N ASN A 104 -27.49 16.06 15.49
CA ASN A 104 -26.97 14.90 16.23
C ASN A 104 -27.65 13.59 15.82
N ALA A 105 -28.96 13.60 15.54
CA ALA A 105 -29.67 12.43 15.04
C ALA A 105 -29.13 11.99 13.67
N LYS A 106 -28.85 12.93 12.75
CA LYS A 106 -28.26 12.63 11.44
C LYS A 106 -26.82 12.10 11.57
N LEU A 107 -25.99 12.67 12.45
CA LEU A 107 -24.64 12.15 12.74
C LEU A 107 -24.69 10.73 13.31
N ASN A 108 -25.59 10.46 14.25
CA ASN A 108 -25.74 9.12 14.83
C ASN A 108 -26.25 8.11 13.79
N LEU A 109 -27.15 8.51 12.88
CA LEU A 109 -27.56 7.67 11.75
C LEU A 109 -26.39 7.37 10.81
N LEU A 110 -25.60 8.39 10.47
CA LEU A 110 -24.38 8.23 9.67
C LEU A 110 -23.42 7.23 10.34
N ALA A 111 -23.13 7.42 11.62
CA ALA A 111 -22.26 6.54 12.38
C ALA A 111 -22.75 5.09 12.41
N ARG A 112 -24.07 4.89 12.58
CA ARG A 112 -24.69 3.57 12.54
C ARG A 112 -24.55 2.91 11.16
N ASP A 113 -24.73 3.68 10.08
CA ASP A 113 -24.61 3.15 8.73
C ASP A 113 -23.15 2.76 8.39
N PHE A 114 -22.16 3.36 9.08
CA PHE A 114 -20.74 3.02 8.97
C PHE A 114 -20.28 1.92 9.95
N LEU A 115 -21.15 1.45 10.85
CA LEU A 115 -20.81 0.43 11.84
C LEU A 115 -20.73 -0.95 11.20
N LEU A 116 -19.69 -1.71 11.56
CA LEU A 116 -19.56 -3.12 11.20
C LEU A 116 -19.97 -3.97 12.39
N SER A 117 -21.12 -4.65 12.27
CA SER A 117 -21.62 -5.54 13.32
C SER A 117 -20.81 -6.83 13.41
N ASP A 118 -20.86 -7.49 14.56
CA ASP A 118 -20.18 -8.77 14.77
C ASP A 118 -20.64 -9.84 13.75
N ASP A 119 -21.92 -9.87 13.38
CA ASP A 119 -22.46 -10.76 12.33
C ASP A 119 -21.82 -10.52 10.95
N VAL A 120 -21.58 -9.26 10.58
CA VAL A 120 -20.88 -8.93 9.32
C VAL A 120 -19.42 -9.39 9.41
N ILE A 121 -18.77 -9.18 10.55
CA ILE A 121 -17.37 -9.59 10.77
C ILE A 121 -17.23 -11.11 10.68
N GLU A 122 -18.11 -11.87 11.33
CA GLU A 122 -18.13 -13.33 11.30
C GLU A 122 -18.34 -13.86 9.88
N LYS A 123 -19.23 -13.22 9.09
CA LYS A 123 -19.44 -13.57 7.67
C LYS A 123 -18.21 -13.30 6.82
N ILE A 124 -17.53 -12.17 7.02
CA ILE A 124 -16.27 -11.87 6.31
C ILE A 124 -15.24 -12.96 6.62
N ILE A 125 -15.03 -13.29 7.90
CA ILE A 125 -14.06 -14.30 8.33
C ILE A 125 -14.40 -15.66 7.68
N ALA A 126 -15.65 -16.11 7.80
CA ALA A 126 -16.08 -17.39 7.26
C ALA A 126 -15.89 -17.47 5.74
N LYS A 127 -16.36 -16.45 4.99
CA LYS A 127 -16.27 -16.43 3.52
C LYS A 127 -14.82 -16.46 3.04
N VAL A 128 -13.93 -15.72 3.68
CA VAL A 128 -12.50 -15.71 3.32
C VAL A 128 -11.86 -17.05 3.67
N HIS A 129 -12.13 -17.63 4.85
CA HIS A 129 -11.59 -18.93 5.24
C HIS A 129 -12.07 -20.06 4.31
N ASP A 130 -13.34 -20.04 3.89
CA ASP A 130 -13.89 -20.97 2.90
C ASP A 130 -13.16 -20.84 1.56
N ASN A 131 -12.88 -19.60 1.11
CA ASN A 131 -12.10 -19.36 -0.11
C ASN A 131 -10.66 -19.88 0.02
N ILE A 132 -9.99 -19.65 1.16
CA ILE A 132 -8.65 -20.21 1.41
C ILE A 132 -8.70 -21.73 1.38
N HIS A 133 -9.63 -22.36 2.12
CA HIS A 133 -9.77 -23.81 2.13
C HIS A 133 -10.00 -24.38 0.72
N LEU A 134 -10.92 -23.79 -0.05
CA LEU A 134 -11.18 -24.22 -1.42
C LEU A 134 -9.92 -24.07 -2.30
N GLY A 135 -9.26 -22.91 -2.22
CA GLY A 135 -8.06 -22.61 -3.00
C GLY A 135 -6.84 -23.47 -2.65
N LEU A 136 -6.76 -24.03 -1.45
CA LEU A 136 -5.71 -24.99 -1.06
C LEU A 136 -6.05 -26.44 -1.46
N ASN A 137 -7.33 -26.78 -1.63
CA ASN A 137 -7.77 -28.12 -2.02
C ASN A 137 -7.84 -28.32 -3.54
N VAL A 138 -8.15 -27.27 -4.30
CA VAL A 138 -8.40 -27.36 -5.74
C VAL A 138 -7.14 -27.03 -6.55
N ASN A 139 -6.80 -27.91 -7.49
CA ASN A 139 -5.76 -27.66 -8.48
C ASN A 139 -6.37 -26.86 -9.64
N PHE A 140 -6.14 -25.54 -9.67
CA PHE A 140 -6.78 -24.61 -10.62
C PHE A 140 -6.56 -25.03 -12.08
N ASP A 141 -5.40 -25.62 -12.41
CA ASP A 141 -5.05 -26.10 -13.76
C ASP A 141 -5.99 -27.21 -14.28
N LYS A 142 -6.65 -27.96 -13.39
CA LYS A 142 -7.67 -28.97 -13.77
C LYS A 142 -9.11 -28.43 -13.67
N PHE A 143 -9.31 -27.29 -13.02
CA PHE A 143 -10.64 -26.78 -12.70
C PHE A 143 -11.22 -25.90 -13.82
N LEU A 144 -10.35 -25.25 -14.61
CA LEU A 144 -10.75 -24.42 -15.75
C LEU A 144 -11.21 -25.23 -16.97
N ASP A 145 -10.72 -26.47 -17.15
CA ASP A 145 -11.09 -27.32 -18.31
C ASP A 145 -12.48 -27.97 -18.15
N ASP A 146 -12.95 -28.19 -16.91
CA ASP A 146 -14.14 -29.03 -16.65
C ASP A 146 -15.36 -28.27 -16.10
N SER A 147 -15.25 -26.97 -15.77
CA SER A 147 -16.40 -26.18 -15.32
C SER A 147 -16.31 -24.70 -15.73
N PRO A 148 -17.19 -24.20 -16.62
CA PRO A 148 -17.30 -22.76 -16.91
C PRO A 148 -17.92 -21.98 -15.74
N PHE A 149 -18.21 -22.65 -14.63
CA PHE A 149 -18.64 -22.05 -13.38
C PHE A 149 -17.56 -22.32 -12.35
N LEU A 150 -16.76 -21.29 -12.04
CA LEU A 150 -16.18 -21.17 -10.70
C LEU A 150 -17.29 -21.50 -9.70
N ASP A 151 -16.98 -22.29 -8.66
CA ASP A 151 -17.93 -22.47 -7.54
C ASP A 151 -18.44 -21.07 -7.19
N GLU A 152 -19.75 -20.87 -7.20
CA GLU A 152 -20.38 -19.55 -7.04
C GLU A 152 -19.93 -18.83 -5.75
N ASN A 153 -19.30 -19.56 -4.83
CA ASN A 153 -18.72 -19.11 -3.56
C ASN A 153 -17.22 -18.75 -3.62
N ALA A 154 -16.49 -19.17 -4.66
CA ALA A 154 -15.07 -18.93 -4.88
C ALA A 154 -14.84 -17.56 -5.53
N THR A 155 -14.85 -16.50 -4.73
CA THR A 155 -14.72 -15.11 -5.21
C THR A 155 -13.31 -14.56 -5.05
N MET A 156 -12.42 -15.27 -4.37
CA MET A 156 -11.06 -14.80 -4.06
C MET A 156 -9.99 -15.77 -4.57
N PRO A 157 -9.10 -15.32 -5.46
CA PRO A 157 -7.94 -16.11 -5.87
C PRO A 157 -6.99 -16.45 -4.72
N ILE A 158 -6.58 -17.72 -4.65
CA ILE A 158 -5.58 -18.21 -3.70
C ILE A 158 -4.37 -18.72 -4.48
N THR A 159 -3.24 -18.04 -4.35
CA THR A 159 -2.00 -18.35 -5.07
C THR A 159 -0.90 -18.78 -4.11
N LEU A 160 0.07 -19.55 -4.61
CA LEU A 160 1.20 -20.05 -3.82
C LEU A 160 2.49 -19.43 -4.34
N SER A 161 3.33 -18.93 -3.44
CA SER A 161 4.67 -18.44 -3.75
C SER A 161 5.72 -19.26 -3.01
N PHE A 162 6.57 -19.93 -3.77
CA PHE A 162 7.65 -20.78 -3.26
C PHE A 162 8.90 -19.94 -3.05
N VAL A 163 9.08 -19.45 -1.82
CA VAL A 163 10.22 -18.62 -1.41
C VAL A 163 10.83 -19.22 -0.16
N GLU A 164 12.17 -19.25 -0.09
CA GLU A 164 12.90 -19.78 1.06
C GLU A 164 12.67 -18.90 2.30
N LYS A 165 12.07 -19.47 3.35
CA LYS A 165 11.77 -18.74 4.58
C LYS A 165 13.03 -18.42 5.38
N ASN A 166 14.01 -19.31 5.47
CA ASN A 166 15.17 -19.13 6.36
C ASN A 166 16.43 -18.79 5.57
N LEU A 167 16.40 -17.68 4.84
CA LEU A 167 17.55 -17.24 4.05
C LEU A 167 18.68 -16.68 4.91
N ASP A 168 19.88 -17.26 4.77
CA ASP A 168 21.10 -16.57 5.17
C ASP A 168 21.44 -15.49 4.13
N MET A 169 21.30 -14.22 4.52
CA MET A 169 21.61 -13.06 3.69
C MET A 169 23.06 -13.04 3.18
N ASN A 170 23.99 -13.75 3.82
CA ASN A 170 25.35 -13.90 3.33
C ASN A 170 25.42 -14.62 1.98
N MET A 171 24.43 -15.46 1.65
CA MET A 171 24.33 -16.12 0.35
C MET A 171 24.09 -15.14 -0.80
N LEU A 172 23.52 -13.98 -0.51
CA LEU A 172 23.29 -12.91 -1.48
C LEU A 172 24.49 -11.98 -1.63
N SER A 173 25.51 -12.10 -0.78
CA SER A 173 26.64 -11.17 -0.75
C SER A 173 27.36 -11.07 -2.10
N GLY A 174 27.55 -9.84 -2.58
CA GLY A 174 28.16 -9.55 -3.88
C GLY A 174 27.22 -9.70 -5.08
N LEU A 175 25.94 -10.03 -4.85
CA LEU A 175 24.91 -10.05 -5.89
C LEU A 175 24.14 -8.73 -5.93
N SER A 176 23.44 -8.52 -7.04
CA SER A 176 22.48 -7.43 -7.17
C SER A 176 21.23 -7.88 -7.92
N CYS A 177 20.15 -7.12 -7.85
CA CYS A 177 18.91 -7.44 -8.56
C CYS A 177 18.12 -6.18 -8.87
N LEU A 178 17.55 -6.12 -10.07
CA LEU A 178 16.56 -5.12 -10.45
C LEU A 178 15.18 -5.55 -9.94
N SER A 179 14.31 -4.61 -9.64
CA SER A 179 12.92 -4.84 -9.28
C SER A 179 12.03 -3.88 -10.03
N LEU A 180 10.96 -4.38 -10.65
CA LEU A 180 9.94 -3.56 -11.30
C LEU A 180 8.65 -3.67 -10.50
N PHE A 181 8.09 -2.55 -10.08
CA PHE A 181 6.78 -2.48 -9.42
C PHE A 181 5.90 -1.54 -10.23
N LEU A 182 4.92 -2.11 -10.92
CA LEU A 182 3.88 -1.35 -11.60
C LEU A 182 2.63 -1.20 -10.72
N ASP A 183 2.29 0.03 -10.35
CA ASP A 183 0.99 0.38 -9.77
C ASP A 183 0.08 1.07 -10.81
N GLN A 184 -1.11 1.52 -10.40
CA GLN A 184 -2.10 2.11 -11.31
C GLN A 184 -1.60 3.34 -12.09
N ASN A 185 -0.65 4.10 -11.55
CA ASN A 185 -0.24 5.41 -12.08
C ASN A 185 1.27 5.62 -12.13
N VAL A 186 2.08 4.76 -11.52
CA VAL A 186 3.53 4.86 -11.43
C VAL A 186 4.17 3.49 -11.63
N LEU A 187 5.23 3.45 -12.44
CA LEU A 187 6.19 2.36 -12.44
C LEU A 187 7.35 2.76 -11.52
N ARG A 188 7.59 1.97 -10.48
CA ARG A 188 8.75 2.11 -9.61
C ARG A 188 9.79 1.08 -10.02
N ILE A 189 11.01 1.54 -10.28
CA ILE A 189 12.15 0.70 -10.61
C ILE A 189 13.14 0.79 -9.46
N GLY A 190 13.42 -0.36 -8.84
CA GLY A 190 14.40 -0.50 -7.78
C GLY A 190 15.62 -1.30 -8.24
N PHE A 191 16.78 -1.03 -7.65
CA PHE A 191 17.96 -1.86 -7.77
C PHE A 191 18.58 -2.07 -6.40
N THR A 192 18.67 -3.33 -6.00
CA THR A 192 19.19 -3.76 -4.71
C THR A 192 20.55 -4.42 -4.92
N ALA A 193 21.58 -3.94 -4.23
CA ALA A 193 22.92 -4.52 -4.20
C ALA A 193 23.24 -5.03 -2.80
N PHE A 194 23.67 -6.28 -2.68
CA PHE A 194 24.03 -6.92 -1.42
C PHE A 194 25.55 -6.80 -1.21
N LEU A 195 25.93 -6.09 -0.16
CA LEU A 195 27.31 -5.71 0.13
C LEU A 195 28.12 -6.92 0.61
N SER A 196 29.40 -6.96 0.23
CA SER A 196 30.36 -7.93 0.77
C SER A 196 31.13 -7.35 1.94
N GLU A 197 31.32 -8.15 3.01
CA GLU A 197 32.14 -7.81 4.17
C GLU A 197 33.56 -7.35 3.81
N LYS A 198 34.06 -7.70 2.61
CA LYS A 198 35.40 -7.35 2.11
C LYS A 198 35.49 -5.98 1.42
N THR A 199 34.40 -5.23 1.32
CA THR A 199 34.38 -3.89 0.72
C THR A 199 34.18 -2.88 1.84
N PRO A 200 35.24 -2.20 2.31
CA PRO A 200 35.08 -1.13 3.29
C PRO A 200 34.20 -0.04 2.69
N ILE A 201 33.35 0.55 3.54
CA ILE A 201 32.57 1.75 3.26
C ILE A 201 33.57 2.90 3.06
N ASN A 202 34.12 3.03 1.87
CA ASN A 202 34.78 4.21 1.34
C ASN A 202 34.75 4.13 -0.19
N SER A 203 33.78 4.83 -0.77
CA SER A 203 33.75 5.45 -2.10
C SER A 203 34.69 4.88 -3.18
N THR A 204 34.13 4.35 -4.28
CA THR A 204 34.38 4.79 -5.69
C THR A 204 33.81 3.82 -6.76
N GLN A 205 32.55 3.37 -6.67
CA GLN A 205 31.84 2.86 -7.87
C GLN A 205 30.37 3.27 -7.99
N PHE A 206 29.74 3.77 -6.91
CA PHE A 206 28.38 4.31 -6.95
C PHE A 206 28.34 5.64 -6.19
N GLU A 207 28.80 6.73 -6.83
CA GLU A 207 28.34 8.06 -6.43
C GLU A 207 26.91 8.23 -6.97
N ILE A 208 25.94 7.88 -6.12
CA ILE A 208 24.52 8.05 -6.39
C ILE A 208 24.16 9.51 -6.09
N SER A 209 24.20 10.35 -7.12
CA SER A 209 23.63 11.70 -7.10
C SER A 209 22.20 11.67 -7.63
N ALA A 210 21.23 11.35 -6.76
CA ALA A 210 19.85 11.83 -6.79
C ALA A 210 19.00 11.11 -5.72
N GLY A 211 18.43 11.87 -4.78
CA GLY A 211 17.24 11.50 -4.02
C GLY A 211 17.35 10.30 -3.07
N GLN A 212 18.23 10.36 -2.06
CA GLN A 212 18.16 9.41 -0.94
C GLN A 212 16.88 9.63 -0.11
N LYS A 213 16.07 8.58 0.07
CA LYS A 213 15.19 8.41 1.23
C LYS A 213 15.68 7.21 2.04
N GLY A 214 15.91 7.44 3.33
CA GLY A 214 15.84 6.43 4.40
C GLY A 214 16.95 5.39 4.45
N ALA A 215 18.03 5.69 5.17
CA ALA A 215 18.92 4.68 5.71
C ALA A 215 18.26 3.93 6.89
N ASP A 216 17.85 2.68 6.69
CA ASP A 216 17.36 1.76 7.73
C ASP A 216 18.55 1.23 8.58
N PRO A 217 18.52 1.13 9.93
CA PRO A 217 19.71 0.90 10.77
C PRO A 217 20.52 -0.39 10.53
N ASP A 218 20.07 -1.31 9.68
CA ASP A 218 20.78 -2.53 9.25
C ASP A 218 21.77 -2.32 8.07
N GLN A 219 22.10 -1.06 7.75
CA GLN A 219 22.87 -0.53 6.60
C GLN A 219 24.23 -1.18 6.22
N GLY A 220 24.69 -2.25 6.86
CA GLY A 220 25.94 -2.92 6.49
C GLY A 220 25.83 -3.94 5.35
N LYS A 221 24.64 -4.48 5.07
CA LYS A 221 24.49 -5.70 4.25
C LYS A 221 23.92 -5.49 2.84
N TYR A 222 23.15 -4.43 2.61
CA TYR A 222 22.61 -4.14 1.28
C TYR A 222 22.32 -2.65 1.09
N SER A 223 22.13 -2.23 -0.15
CA SER A 223 21.71 -0.88 -0.54
C SER A 223 20.70 -0.97 -1.68
N THR A 224 19.62 -0.20 -1.57
CA THR A 224 18.59 -0.11 -2.60
C THR A 224 18.51 1.32 -3.12
N ILE A 225 18.46 1.47 -4.45
CA ILE A 225 18.10 2.72 -5.12
C ILE A 225 16.78 2.54 -5.85
N GLU A 226 15.94 3.58 -5.88
CA GLU A 226 14.62 3.52 -6.50
C GLU A 226 14.32 4.80 -7.28
N ARG A 227 13.60 4.67 -8.40
CA ARG A 227 12.97 5.80 -9.11
C ARG A 227 11.56 5.45 -9.56
N GLY A 228 10.65 6.41 -9.41
CA GLY A 228 9.28 6.33 -9.93
C GLY A 228 9.13 7.05 -11.27
N TYR A 229 8.39 6.44 -12.19
CA TYR A 229 8.05 6.94 -13.51
C TYR A 229 6.52 6.99 -13.63
N ARG A 230 5.95 8.18 -13.80
CA ARG A 230 4.49 8.34 -13.91
C ARG A 230 4.00 7.80 -15.26
N LEU A 231 2.99 6.94 -15.22
CA LEU A 231 2.33 6.42 -16.42
C LEU A 231 1.60 7.56 -17.14
N THR A 232 1.96 7.80 -18.41
CA THR A 232 1.23 8.73 -19.27
C THR A 232 -0.01 8.05 -19.86
N ASN A 233 -0.96 8.84 -20.37
CA ASN A 233 -2.17 8.28 -20.99
C ASN A 233 -1.82 7.46 -22.25
N GLU A 234 -0.79 7.86 -22.99
CA GLU A 234 -0.28 7.17 -24.17
C GLU A 234 0.38 5.83 -23.79
N ALA A 235 1.08 5.77 -22.65
CA ALA A 235 1.63 4.52 -22.13
C ALA A 235 0.52 3.53 -21.74
N LYS A 236 -0.62 4.03 -21.24
CA LYS A 236 -1.77 3.21 -20.84
C LYS A 236 -2.55 2.60 -22.02
N SER A 237 -2.40 3.11 -23.25
CA SER A 237 -3.25 2.69 -24.38
C SER A 237 -2.64 1.64 -25.31
N GLU A 238 -1.41 1.83 -25.81
CA GLU A 238 -0.85 0.95 -26.88
C GLU A 238 0.65 0.61 -26.73
N HIS A 239 1.37 1.21 -25.78
CA HIS A 239 2.83 1.13 -25.71
C HIS A 239 3.40 0.79 -24.33
N LEU A 240 2.59 0.25 -23.41
CA LEU A 240 2.98 0.00 -22.02
C LEU A 240 4.32 -0.75 -21.90
N PHE A 241 4.49 -1.86 -22.62
CA PHE A 241 5.70 -2.69 -22.53
C PHE A 241 6.96 -1.98 -23.02
N GLY A 242 6.87 -1.31 -24.17
CA GLY A 242 7.98 -0.51 -24.70
C GLY A 242 8.31 0.68 -23.79
N TRP A 243 7.28 1.29 -23.19
CA TRP A 243 7.46 2.35 -22.20
C TRP A 243 8.17 1.83 -20.94
N ILE A 244 7.76 0.69 -20.38
CA ILE A 244 8.45 0.03 -19.25
C ILE A 244 9.92 -0.23 -19.62
N ALA A 245 10.18 -0.83 -20.78
CA ALA A 245 11.54 -1.15 -21.21
C ALA A 245 12.41 0.12 -21.38
N ASN A 246 11.85 1.20 -21.89
CA ASN A 246 12.53 2.50 -21.95
C ASN A 246 12.82 3.08 -20.56
N CYS A 247 11.89 2.98 -19.61
CA CYS A 247 12.14 3.38 -18.22
C CYS A 247 13.27 2.55 -17.61
N VAL A 248 13.31 1.23 -17.86
CA VAL A 248 14.41 0.36 -17.43
C VAL A 248 15.73 0.77 -18.06
N TYR A 249 15.76 1.07 -19.36
CA TYR A 249 16.94 1.59 -20.04
C TYR A 249 17.46 2.88 -19.39
N LEU A 250 16.58 3.87 -19.18
CA LEU A 250 16.95 5.14 -18.54
C LEU A 250 17.47 4.94 -17.12
N PHE A 251 16.90 3.98 -16.39
CA PHE A 251 17.34 3.64 -15.05
C PHE A 251 18.73 2.97 -15.06
N THR A 252 18.92 1.93 -15.87
CA THR A 252 20.17 1.17 -15.91
C THR A 252 21.32 1.99 -16.47
N ASP A 253 21.08 2.76 -17.53
CA ASP A 253 22.07 3.68 -18.11
C ASP A 253 22.44 4.79 -17.12
N GLY A 254 21.43 5.45 -16.53
CA GLY A 254 21.63 6.55 -15.59
C GLY A 254 22.39 6.17 -14.31
N PHE A 255 22.33 4.91 -13.90
CA PHE A 255 23.08 4.38 -12.74
C PHE A 255 24.28 3.50 -13.12
N GLY A 256 24.57 3.34 -14.41
CA GLY A 256 25.68 2.50 -14.89
C GLY A 256 25.56 1.02 -14.52
N ILE A 257 24.34 0.50 -14.39
CA ILE A 257 24.05 -0.88 -14.00
C ILE A 257 24.39 -1.82 -15.17
N LYS A 258 25.17 -2.86 -14.90
CA LYS A 258 25.64 -3.82 -15.89
C LYS A 258 25.29 -5.26 -15.51
N PRO A 259 25.23 -6.17 -16.49
CA PRO A 259 25.12 -7.60 -16.23
C PRO A 259 26.14 -8.10 -15.22
N GLN A 260 25.70 -8.97 -14.31
CA GLN A 260 26.60 -9.58 -13.35
C GLN A 260 27.42 -10.68 -14.02
N SER A 261 28.73 -10.71 -13.79
CA SER A 261 29.63 -11.73 -14.38
C SER A 261 29.20 -13.16 -14.05
N ARG A 262 28.58 -13.37 -12.88
CA ARG A 262 28.07 -14.68 -12.45
C ARG A 262 26.96 -15.22 -13.35
N PHE A 263 26.09 -14.34 -13.85
CA PHE A 263 24.87 -14.72 -14.56
C PHE A 263 24.93 -14.41 -16.05
N GLY A 264 25.71 -13.41 -16.46
CA GLY A 264 25.71 -12.89 -17.82
C GLY A 264 24.54 -11.95 -18.13
N TYR A 265 23.68 -11.67 -17.15
CA TYR A 265 22.53 -10.77 -17.25
C TYR A 265 22.28 -10.05 -15.91
N ILE A 266 21.34 -9.08 -15.90
CA ILE A 266 20.82 -8.43 -14.70
C ILE A 266 19.55 -9.19 -14.27
N PRO A 267 19.55 -9.93 -13.14
CA PRO A 267 18.35 -10.60 -12.67
C PRO A 267 17.32 -9.55 -12.22
N CYS A 268 16.06 -9.80 -12.53
CA CYS A 268 14.96 -8.89 -12.26
C CYS A 268 13.79 -9.60 -11.57
N GLY A 269 13.32 -9.04 -10.44
CA GLY A 269 12.03 -9.37 -9.87
C GLY A 269 10.94 -8.45 -10.42
N PHE A 270 9.73 -8.98 -10.61
CA PHE A 270 8.54 -8.19 -10.97
C PHE A 270 7.52 -8.25 -9.83
N VAL A 271 7.00 -7.10 -9.42
CA VAL A 271 5.93 -6.97 -8.42
C VAL A 271 4.64 -6.61 -9.13
N PHE A 272 3.62 -7.43 -8.94
CA PHE A 272 2.28 -7.18 -9.47
C PHE A 272 1.35 -6.68 -8.36
N SER A 273 0.63 -5.59 -8.64
CA SER A 273 -0.29 -4.92 -7.70
C SER A 273 -1.51 -4.34 -8.43
N LEU A 274 -2.03 -5.06 -9.44
CA LEU A 274 -3.22 -4.63 -10.18
C LEU A 274 -4.43 -5.48 -9.80
N PRO A 275 -5.62 -4.87 -9.64
CA PRO A 275 -6.83 -5.59 -9.28
C PRO A 275 -7.25 -6.57 -10.39
N ARG A 276 -7.65 -7.78 -9.97
CA ARG A 276 -8.25 -8.83 -10.82
C ARG A 276 -9.76 -8.69 -10.79
N ASN A 277 -10.39 -8.52 -11.96
CA ASN A 277 -11.85 -8.62 -12.08
C ASN A 277 -12.24 -9.82 -12.94
N GLU A 278 -13.24 -10.55 -12.44
CA GLU A 278 -13.95 -11.61 -13.16
C GLU A 278 -15.20 -10.99 -13.81
N GLY A 279 -15.32 -11.16 -15.14
CA GLY A 279 -16.53 -10.93 -15.91
C GLY A 279 -16.54 -9.69 -16.81
N ASP A 280 -16.42 -9.90 -18.14
CA ASP A 280 -17.47 -9.55 -19.13
C ASP A 280 -17.07 -9.99 -20.56
N ASP A 281 -18.04 -10.47 -21.33
CA ASP A 281 -17.99 -11.02 -22.69
C ASP A 281 -17.71 -9.97 -23.81
N SER A 282 -17.14 -8.80 -23.46
CA SER A 282 -16.91 -7.73 -24.44
C SER A 282 -15.48 -7.71 -24.96
N LYS A 283 -15.32 -8.21 -26.18
CA LYS A 283 -14.11 -8.02 -27.00
C LYS A 283 -13.96 -6.54 -27.32
N ASP A 284 -12.94 -5.92 -26.75
CA ASP A 284 -12.42 -4.55 -26.99
C ASP A 284 -12.57 -3.62 -25.78
N THR A 285 -11.72 -3.80 -24.78
CA THR A 285 -10.98 -2.72 -24.10
C THR A 285 -10.02 -3.31 -23.06
N THR A 286 -8.84 -2.71 -22.95
CA THR A 286 -7.65 -3.19 -22.22
C THR A 286 -7.71 -2.84 -20.71
N PRO A 287 -8.54 -3.52 -19.91
CA PRO A 287 -8.16 -3.86 -18.52
C PRO A 287 -8.32 -5.35 -18.15
N ASN A 288 -9.02 -6.15 -18.96
CA ASN A 288 -9.26 -7.58 -18.68
C ASN A 288 -8.03 -8.49 -18.93
N TYR A 289 -6.97 -7.96 -19.55
CA TYR A 289 -5.85 -8.78 -20.05
C TYR A 289 -4.76 -9.09 -19.00
N LEU A 290 -4.80 -8.49 -17.81
CA LEU A 290 -3.77 -8.66 -16.76
C LEU A 290 -4.22 -9.55 -15.59
N ALA A 291 -5.51 -9.87 -15.57
CA ALA A 291 -6.22 -10.41 -14.43
C ALA A 291 -6.47 -11.92 -14.57
N GLU A 292 -6.09 -12.57 -15.67
CA GLU A 292 -6.31 -14.00 -15.85
C GLU A 292 -4.97 -14.74 -15.99
N ASN A 293 -4.69 -15.60 -15.01
CA ASN A 293 -3.78 -16.76 -15.05
C ASN A 293 -2.26 -16.51 -14.99
N LEU A 294 -1.66 -16.43 -13.79
CA LEU A 294 -0.22 -16.63 -13.61
C LEU A 294 0.07 -17.18 -12.19
N ILE A 295 0.53 -18.42 -11.91
CA ILE A 295 1.04 -19.58 -12.71
C ILE A 295 0.89 -20.84 -11.78
N PRO A 296 0.36 -22.01 -12.21
CA PRO A 296 0.97 -22.94 -13.18
C PRO A 296 0.16 -23.18 -14.47
N GLY A 297 0.85 -23.41 -15.59
CA GLY A 297 0.24 -23.92 -16.83
C GLY A 297 -0.56 -22.94 -17.72
N VAL A 298 0.11 -21.92 -18.29
CA VAL A 298 -0.18 -21.26 -19.59
C VAL A 298 -1.67 -21.11 -20.02
N VAL A 299 -2.23 -19.89 -19.91
CA VAL A 299 -3.04 -19.17 -20.95
C VAL A 299 -3.16 -17.70 -20.49
N ASP A 300 -2.39 -16.69 -20.89
CA ASP A 300 -1.44 -16.45 -21.99
C ASP A 300 -0.07 -16.06 -21.40
N GLY A 301 1.03 -16.59 -21.96
CA GLY A 301 2.40 -16.18 -21.61
C GLY A 301 2.71 -14.69 -21.83
N SER A 302 1.78 -13.88 -22.33
CA SER A 302 2.06 -12.61 -22.98
C SER A 302 2.53 -11.48 -22.07
N PHE A 303 2.09 -11.27 -20.82
CA PHE A 303 2.43 -10.02 -20.12
C PHE A 303 3.92 -9.92 -19.72
N ILE A 304 4.41 -10.86 -18.92
CA ILE A 304 5.82 -10.90 -18.52
C ILE A 304 6.70 -11.18 -19.75
N GLU A 305 6.25 -12.02 -20.68
CA GLU A 305 6.96 -12.25 -21.94
C GLU A 305 7.00 -11.00 -22.81
N ASN A 306 5.96 -10.16 -22.85
CA ASN A 306 5.96 -8.91 -23.60
C ASN A 306 6.89 -7.87 -22.97
N ILE A 307 6.94 -7.80 -21.63
CA ILE A 307 7.97 -7.00 -20.95
C ILE A 307 9.35 -7.55 -21.31
N GLN A 308 9.57 -8.86 -21.19
CA GLN A 308 10.85 -9.49 -21.52
C GLN A 308 11.25 -9.24 -22.98
N ASN A 309 10.33 -9.42 -23.93
CA ASN A 309 10.52 -9.15 -25.35
C ASN A 309 10.86 -7.67 -25.60
N ALA A 310 10.22 -6.74 -24.88
CA ALA A 310 10.55 -5.32 -24.98
C ALA A 310 11.92 -4.99 -24.40
N LEU A 311 12.32 -5.64 -23.29
CA LEU A 311 13.67 -5.53 -22.71
C LEU A 311 14.74 -6.10 -23.66
N ASP A 312 14.45 -7.25 -24.28
CA ASP A 312 15.33 -7.94 -25.23
C ASP A 312 15.48 -7.14 -26.53
N ALA A 313 14.40 -6.53 -27.03
CA ALA A 313 14.43 -5.65 -28.20
C ALA A 313 15.29 -4.40 -28.01
N LEU A 314 15.52 -3.98 -26.75
CA LEU A 314 16.43 -2.89 -26.39
C LEU A 314 17.82 -3.40 -25.95
N GLU A 315 18.09 -4.71 -26.06
CA GLU A 315 19.36 -5.35 -25.72
C GLU A 315 19.84 -5.06 -24.27
N LEU A 316 18.90 -4.88 -23.33
CA LEU A 316 19.22 -4.44 -21.97
C LEU A 316 19.89 -5.51 -21.11
N ASN A 317 19.92 -6.77 -21.57
CA ASN A 317 20.43 -7.93 -20.83
C ASN A 317 19.80 -8.05 -19.42
N VAL A 318 18.53 -7.67 -19.30
CA VAL A 318 17.72 -7.82 -18.09
C VAL A 318 16.87 -9.08 -18.25
N LYS A 319 16.85 -9.94 -17.24
CA LYS A 319 16.03 -11.16 -17.26
C LYS A 319 15.06 -11.17 -16.08
N ILE A 320 13.77 -11.20 -16.37
CA ILE A 320 12.73 -11.36 -15.35
C ILE A 320 12.78 -12.81 -14.85
N ILE A 321 13.11 -12.98 -13.56
CA ILE A 321 13.32 -14.29 -12.93
C ILE A 321 12.07 -14.75 -12.18
N SER A 322 11.40 -13.81 -11.50
CA SER A 322 10.24 -14.08 -10.66
C SER A 322 9.23 -12.95 -10.78
N SER A 323 7.96 -13.31 -10.64
CA SER A 323 6.86 -12.37 -10.46
C SER A 323 6.17 -12.71 -9.15
N ASN A 324 5.99 -11.73 -8.26
CA ASN A 324 5.36 -11.91 -6.95
C ASN A 324 4.32 -10.83 -6.71
N SER A 325 3.32 -11.10 -5.86
CA SER A 325 2.45 -10.04 -5.37
C SER A 325 3.23 -9.07 -4.47
N ASP A 326 2.70 -7.87 -4.32
CA ASP A 326 3.19 -6.88 -3.37
C ASP A 326 3.21 -7.40 -1.92
N ALA A 327 2.16 -8.11 -1.51
CA ALA A 327 2.09 -8.75 -0.20
C ALA A 327 3.20 -9.78 0.00
N VAL A 328 3.44 -10.65 -1.00
CA VAL A 328 4.53 -11.64 -0.94
C VAL A 328 5.88 -10.94 -0.82
N GLY A 329 6.15 -9.93 -1.64
CA GLY A 329 7.38 -9.15 -1.53
C GLY A 329 7.54 -8.50 -0.16
N GLN A 330 6.45 -7.93 0.38
CA GLN A 330 6.43 -7.35 1.72
C GLN A 330 6.73 -8.38 2.83
N LEU A 331 6.17 -9.59 2.73
CA LEU A 331 6.41 -10.67 3.70
C LEU A 331 7.86 -11.14 3.65
N VAL A 332 8.41 -11.33 2.45
CA VAL A 332 9.82 -11.73 2.26
C VAL A 332 10.77 -10.68 2.84
N SER A 333 10.51 -9.39 2.57
CA SER A 333 11.28 -8.29 3.15
C SER A 333 11.21 -8.28 4.68
N SER A 334 10.01 -8.38 5.23
CA SER A 334 9.78 -8.38 6.68
C SER A 334 10.48 -9.55 7.36
N ASN A 335 10.41 -10.74 6.76
CA ASN A 335 11.03 -11.96 7.29
C ASN A 335 12.57 -11.92 7.33
N ILE A 336 13.21 -11.13 6.47
CA ILE A 336 14.66 -10.90 6.50
C ILE A 336 15.08 -10.05 7.71
N GLN A 337 14.21 -9.12 8.11
CA GLN A 337 14.47 -8.18 9.22
C GLN A 337 13.99 -8.74 10.56
N ASP A 338 12.92 -9.53 10.54
CA ASP A 338 12.28 -10.11 11.70
C ASP A 338 11.88 -11.57 11.42
N SER A 339 12.57 -12.51 12.06
CA SER A 339 12.28 -13.95 11.93
C SER A 339 10.92 -14.35 12.47
N ASP A 340 10.27 -13.50 13.27
CA ASP A 340 8.90 -13.71 13.76
C ASP A 340 7.84 -13.30 12.71
N SER A 341 8.25 -12.77 11.55
CA SER A 341 7.35 -12.35 10.48
C SER A 341 6.52 -13.53 9.94
N PHE A 342 5.22 -13.49 10.21
CA PHE A 342 4.31 -14.57 9.90
C PHE A 342 3.42 -14.29 8.67
N ALA A 343 2.96 -13.05 8.56
CA ALA A 343 2.06 -12.62 7.51
C ALA A 343 2.36 -11.18 7.06
N SER A 344 1.84 -10.82 5.90
CA SER A 344 1.82 -9.45 5.42
C SER A 344 0.43 -9.09 4.92
N VAL A 345 0.14 -7.80 4.98
CA VAL A 345 -1.10 -7.21 4.52
C VAL A 345 -0.76 -5.94 3.74
N VAL A 346 -1.28 -5.82 2.53
CA VAL A 346 -1.20 -4.61 1.71
C VAL A 346 -2.59 -4.04 1.62
N ILE A 347 -2.75 -2.77 1.94
CA ILE A 347 -4.05 -2.09 1.81
C ILE A 347 -3.78 -0.71 1.20
N GLY A 348 -4.53 -0.37 0.16
CA GLY A 348 -4.33 0.83 -0.63
C GLY A 348 -5.11 0.71 -1.94
N ALA A 349 -4.49 1.07 -3.06
CA ALA A 349 -5.04 0.82 -4.40
C ALA A 349 -5.16 -0.67 -4.74
N ALA A 350 -4.47 -1.52 -3.98
CA ALA A 350 -4.69 -2.96 -3.95
C ALA A 350 -4.81 -3.40 -2.49
N ILE A 351 -5.58 -4.45 -2.29
CA ILE A 351 -5.85 -5.07 -1.00
C ILE A 351 -5.49 -6.53 -1.15
N ASN A 352 -4.52 -6.96 -0.36
CA ASN A 352 -3.97 -8.30 -0.43
C ASN A 352 -3.46 -8.72 0.94
N SER A 353 -3.43 -10.02 1.20
CA SER A 353 -2.72 -10.55 2.35
C SER A 353 -2.05 -11.86 2.03
N CYS A 354 -0.97 -12.17 2.73
CA CYS A 354 -0.32 -13.46 2.59
C CYS A 354 0.26 -13.93 3.92
N PHE A 355 0.46 -15.24 4.05
CA PHE A 355 1.00 -15.85 5.27
C PHE A 355 1.81 -17.10 4.96
N TRP A 356 2.71 -17.46 5.87
CA TRP A 356 3.46 -18.71 5.79
C TRP A 356 2.60 -19.93 6.11
N GLU A 357 2.66 -20.94 5.25
CA GLU A 357 2.03 -22.24 5.40
C GLU A 357 3.04 -23.37 5.16
N LYS A 358 2.76 -24.56 5.67
CA LYS A 358 3.52 -25.77 5.36
C LYS A 358 2.99 -26.45 4.10
N VAL A 359 3.89 -26.89 3.23
CA VAL A 359 3.52 -27.59 1.99
C VAL A 359 2.62 -28.81 2.27
N TYR A 360 2.89 -29.58 3.33
CA TYR A 360 2.04 -30.72 3.70
C TYR A 360 0.62 -30.37 4.16
N ASN A 361 0.33 -29.09 4.48
CA ASN A 361 -1.01 -28.61 4.79
C ASN A 361 -1.78 -28.17 3.53
N ILE A 362 -1.21 -28.36 2.32
CA ILE A 362 -1.80 -27.92 1.06
C ILE A 362 -2.17 -29.15 0.22
N PRO A 363 -3.43 -29.62 0.28
CA PRO A 363 -3.83 -30.88 -0.35
C PRO A 363 -3.61 -30.92 -1.87
N LYS A 364 -3.77 -29.80 -2.58
CA LYS A 364 -3.57 -29.76 -4.04
C LYS A 364 -2.14 -30.04 -4.50
N LEU A 365 -1.16 -29.94 -3.60
CA LEU A 365 0.25 -30.24 -3.92
C LEU A 365 0.60 -31.72 -3.74
N ASP A 366 -0.24 -32.51 -3.06
CA ASP A 366 -0.01 -33.94 -2.78
C ASP A 366 1.45 -34.24 -2.33
N SER A 367 1.95 -33.44 -1.39
CA SER A 367 3.34 -33.48 -0.95
C SER A 367 3.42 -33.56 0.56
N ASN A 368 4.34 -34.38 1.08
CA ASN A 368 4.64 -34.47 2.51
C ASN A 368 5.83 -33.57 2.92
N SER A 369 6.21 -32.61 2.08
CA SER A 369 7.33 -31.70 2.36
C SER A 369 7.04 -30.82 3.58
N ASN A 370 8.03 -30.69 4.47
CA ASN A 370 7.99 -29.79 5.63
C ASN A 370 8.46 -28.35 5.31
N GLU A 371 8.69 -28.06 4.03
CA GLU A 371 9.05 -26.74 3.54
C GLU A 371 7.91 -25.74 3.77
N ASP A 372 8.31 -24.48 3.91
CA ASP A 372 7.41 -23.35 3.99
C ASP A 372 7.07 -22.84 2.59
N VAL A 373 5.83 -22.39 2.43
CA VAL A 373 5.31 -21.76 1.21
C VAL A 373 4.43 -20.60 1.62
N ILE A 374 4.43 -19.53 0.83
CA ILE A 374 3.56 -18.39 1.10
C ILE A 374 2.21 -18.65 0.41
N VAL A 375 1.13 -18.57 1.18
CA VAL A 375 -0.24 -18.54 0.67
C VAL A 375 -0.65 -17.09 0.54
N ASN A 376 -0.99 -16.68 -0.67
CA ASN A 376 -1.41 -15.32 -1.02
C ASN A 376 -2.92 -15.30 -1.28
N VAL A 377 -3.61 -14.33 -0.68
CA VAL A 377 -5.06 -14.21 -0.55
C VAL A 377 -5.49 -12.87 -1.14
N GLU A 378 -5.99 -12.88 -2.37
CA GLU A 378 -6.29 -11.67 -3.13
C GLU A 378 -7.63 -11.04 -2.70
N TRP A 379 -7.58 -10.11 -1.74
CA TRP A 379 -8.76 -9.41 -1.19
C TRP A 379 -9.45 -8.45 -2.15
N ASN A 380 -8.79 -8.00 -3.21
CA ASN A 380 -9.39 -7.08 -4.18
C ASN A 380 -10.69 -7.61 -4.81
N SER A 381 -10.80 -8.93 -4.99
CA SER A 381 -12.00 -9.56 -5.56
C SER A 381 -13.06 -9.89 -4.50
N PHE A 382 -12.78 -9.61 -3.22
CA PHE A 382 -13.70 -9.90 -2.13
C PHE A 382 -15.01 -9.14 -2.28
N ASP A 383 -16.10 -9.90 -2.19
CA ASP A 383 -17.47 -9.39 -2.16
C ASP A 383 -17.89 -8.53 -3.36
N ASN A 384 -17.37 -8.83 -4.55
CA ASN A 384 -17.84 -8.23 -5.81
C ASN A 384 -19.36 -8.43 -6.05
N ARG A 385 -19.97 -9.44 -5.42
CA ARG A 385 -21.41 -9.73 -5.46
C ARG A 385 -22.24 -8.92 -4.46
N LEU A 386 -21.59 -8.15 -3.57
CA LEU A 386 -22.23 -7.29 -2.56
C LEU A 386 -23.18 -8.05 -1.61
N ASP A 387 -22.78 -9.24 -1.17
CA ASP A 387 -23.58 -10.09 -0.29
C ASP A 387 -23.13 -10.06 1.18
N THR A 388 -21.92 -9.54 1.44
CA THR A 388 -21.29 -9.57 2.76
C THR A 388 -21.04 -8.17 3.34
N LEU A 389 -20.40 -7.29 2.57
CA LEU A 389 -20.09 -5.92 2.97
C LEU A 389 -21.36 -5.07 2.95
N VAL A 390 -21.53 -4.27 4.00
CA VAL A 390 -22.63 -3.31 4.09
C VAL A 390 -22.18 -1.99 3.50
N ASN A 391 -22.42 -1.80 2.20
CA ASN A 391 -22.15 -0.54 1.53
C ASN A 391 -23.13 0.55 1.98
N THR A 392 -22.60 1.71 2.35
CA THR A 392 -23.42 2.89 2.58
C THR A 392 -23.88 3.52 1.26
N PHE A 393 -24.82 4.44 1.36
CA PHE A 393 -25.20 5.30 0.23
C PHE A 393 -23.99 6.01 -0.40
N TYR A 394 -23.01 6.41 0.41
CA TYR A 394 -21.83 7.16 -0.03
C TYR A 394 -20.81 6.26 -0.74
N ASP A 395 -20.59 5.04 -0.24
CA ASP A 395 -19.73 4.05 -0.91
C ASP A 395 -20.30 3.71 -2.28
N ASN A 396 -21.60 3.42 -2.36
CA ASN A 396 -22.28 3.14 -3.62
C ASN A 396 -22.25 4.33 -4.59
N ARG A 397 -22.22 5.57 -4.07
CA ARG A 397 -22.07 6.78 -4.89
C ARG A 397 -20.65 6.88 -5.45
N ALA A 398 -19.63 6.59 -4.66
CA ALA A 398 -18.25 6.55 -5.12
C ALA A 398 -18.04 5.44 -6.16
N LEU A 399 -18.58 4.23 -5.91
CA LEU A 399 -18.54 3.08 -6.84
C LEU A 399 -19.15 3.43 -8.20
N ARG A 400 -20.35 4.03 -8.25
CA ARG A 400 -21.04 4.37 -9.52
C ARG A 400 -20.29 5.38 -10.39
N LEU A 401 -19.45 6.23 -9.80
CA LEU A 401 -18.74 7.29 -10.52
C LEU A 401 -17.50 6.78 -11.24
N TYR A 402 -17.06 5.56 -10.93
CA TYR A 402 -15.91 4.95 -11.56
C TYR A 402 -16.39 3.95 -12.62
N SER A 403 -16.27 4.36 -13.89
CA SER A 403 -16.58 3.54 -15.08
C SER A 403 -15.40 2.67 -15.52
N GLY A 404 -14.33 2.60 -14.72
CA GLY A 404 -13.18 1.76 -14.96
C GLY A 404 -13.35 0.45 -14.20
N TYR A 405 -13.29 -0.65 -14.92
CA TYR A 405 -13.47 -2.04 -14.51
C TYR A 405 -12.44 -2.53 -13.47
N THR A 406 -12.11 -1.78 -12.42
CA THR A 406 -10.95 -2.11 -11.55
C THR A 406 -11.17 -1.97 -10.05
N SER A 407 -12.22 -1.32 -9.54
CA SER A 407 -12.35 -1.09 -8.09
C SER A 407 -13.52 -1.83 -7.45
N GLY A 408 -13.17 -2.77 -6.57
CA GLY A 408 -14.13 -3.55 -5.79
C GLY A 408 -14.69 -2.76 -4.60
N PRO A 409 -15.80 -3.23 -3.98
CA PRO A 409 -16.44 -2.57 -2.85
C PRO A 409 -15.51 -2.34 -1.67
N LEU A 410 -14.60 -3.29 -1.42
CA LEU A 410 -13.63 -3.22 -0.33
C LEU A 410 -12.57 -2.13 -0.57
N GLU A 411 -12.08 -1.97 -1.80
CA GLU A 411 -11.13 -0.90 -2.17
C GLU A 411 -11.73 0.47 -1.88
N VAL A 412 -13.00 0.68 -2.24
CA VAL A 412 -13.68 1.96 -2.01
C VAL A 412 -13.75 2.32 -0.53
N MET A 413 -13.88 1.33 0.36
CA MET A 413 -13.97 1.60 1.81
C MET A 413 -12.61 1.82 2.50
N LEU A 414 -11.51 1.45 1.85
CA LEU A 414 -10.17 1.39 2.46
C LEU A 414 -9.17 2.34 1.82
N SER A 415 -9.20 2.45 0.50
CA SER A 415 -8.18 3.17 -0.26
C SER A 415 -8.28 4.68 -0.06
N GLU A 416 -7.11 5.29 0.11
CA GLU A 416 -6.92 6.72 0.37
C GLU A 416 -7.75 7.62 -0.57
N SER A 417 -7.67 7.39 -1.88
CA SER A 417 -8.37 8.18 -2.90
C SER A 417 -9.90 8.17 -2.72
N TYR A 418 -10.47 7.06 -2.24
CA TYR A 418 -11.90 6.91 -2.03
C TYR A 418 -12.36 7.40 -0.66
N LEU A 419 -11.52 7.36 0.39
CA LEU A 419 -11.85 7.94 1.69
C LEU A 419 -12.18 9.44 1.56
N GLY A 420 -11.37 10.18 0.80
CA GLY A 420 -11.64 11.59 0.50
C GLY A 420 -12.96 11.81 -0.23
N GLU A 421 -13.24 10.99 -1.25
CA GLU A 421 -14.49 11.07 -2.02
C GLU A 421 -15.72 10.69 -1.19
N ILE A 422 -15.62 9.72 -0.28
CA ILE A 422 -16.67 9.37 0.67
C ILE A 422 -16.96 10.55 1.60
N ILE A 423 -15.92 11.15 2.20
CA ILE A 423 -16.07 12.34 3.06
C ILE A 423 -16.73 13.48 2.29
N ARG A 424 -16.27 13.75 1.06
CA ARG A 424 -16.85 14.78 0.20
C ARG A 424 -18.34 14.53 -0.07
N ASN A 425 -18.71 13.29 -0.39
CA ASN A 425 -20.11 12.92 -0.63
C ASN A 425 -20.98 13.06 0.63
N ILE A 426 -20.45 12.78 1.82
CA ILE A 426 -21.14 13.03 3.10
C ILE A 426 -21.31 14.53 3.32
N LEU A 427 -20.27 15.33 3.13
CA LEU A 427 -20.33 16.79 3.30
C LEU A 427 -21.40 17.41 2.38
N LEU A 428 -21.48 16.97 1.12
CA LEU A 428 -22.52 17.44 0.20
C LEU A 428 -23.94 17.05 0.67
N ASP A 429 -24.17 15.82 1.16
CA ASP A 429 -25.48 15.44 1.73
C ASP A 429 -25.84 16.30 2.94
N PHE A 430 -24.87 16.62 3.79
CA PHE A 430 -25.09 17.49 4.95
C PHE A 430 -25.36 18.94 4.55
N ILE A 431 -24.72 19.45 3.49
CA ILE A 431 -24.97 20.78 2.92
C ILE A 431 -26.37 20.84 2.31
N ASP A 432 -26.72 19.88 1.46
CA ASP A 432 -28.02 19.86 0.75
C ASP A 432 -29.20 19.77 1.73
N ARG A 433 -28.98 19.14 2.89
CA ARG A 433 -29.95 19.06 3.99
C ARG A 433 -29.85 20.20 5.00
N GLN A 434 -28.98 21.17 4.77
CA GLN A 434 -28.75 22.37 5.59
C GLN A 434 -28.28 22.08 7.03
N TYR A 435 -27.62 20.95 7.27
CA TYR A 435 -27.01 20.65 8.58
C TYR A 435 -25.70 21.41 8.80
N ILE A 436 -24.99 21.77 7.73
CA ILE A 436 -23.74 22.54 7.78
C ILE A 436 -23.73 23.68 6.76
N PHE A 437 -22.88 24.68 7.02
CA PHE A 437 -22.54 25.79 6.12
C PHE A 437 -23.74 26.60 5.59
N ARG A 438 -24.87 26.51 6.29
CA ARG A 438 -26.16 27.10 5.89
C ARG A 438 -26.58 26.70 4.47
N GLY A 439 -26.25 25.48 4.06
CA GLY A 439 -26.56 24.96 2.73
C GLY A 439 -25.72 25.52 1.59
N ARG A 440 -24.56 26.14 1.89
CA ARG A 440 -23.64 26.63 0.86
C ARG A 440 -22.47 25.67 0.66
N SER A 441 -22.17 25.42 -0.60
CA SER A 441 -20.98 24.68 -1.05
C SER A 441 -20.00 25.63 -1.73
N SER A 442 -18.89 25.08 -2.25
CA SER A 442 -17.89 25.78 -3.06
C SER A 442 -17.69 25.06 -4.40
N ALA A 443 -17.07 25.75 -5.36
CA ALA A 443 -16.68 25.15 -6.63
C ALA A 443 -15.71 23.97 -6.43
N ILE A 444 -14.82 24.08 -5.44
CA ILE A 444 -13.86 23.04 -5.08
C ILE A 444 -14.61 21.82 -4.57
N LEU A 445 -15.45 21.94 -3.53
CA LEU A 445 -16.14 20.80 -2.91
C LEU A 445 -17.13 20.11 -3.87
N ASN A 446 -17.69 20.86 -4.82
CA ASN A 446 -18.57 20.31 -5.87
C ASN A 446 -17.81 19.47 -6.91
N SER A 447 -16.50 19.64 -7.01
CA SER A 447 -15.65 18.85 -7.92
C SER A 447 -15.43 17.45 -7.36
N ARG A 448 -15.41 16.43 -8.21
CA ARG A 448 -15.18 15.03 -7.78
C ARG A 448 -13.74 14.86 -7.32
N PHE A 449 -13.52 13.99 -6.33
CA PHE A 449 -12.20 13.69 -5.76
C PHE A 449 -11.43 14.95 -5.30
N SER A 450 -12.14 16.03 -4.99
CA SER A 450 -11.54 17.30 -4.59
C SER A 450 -11.12 17.35 -3.12
N PHE A 451 -11.63 16.43 -2.32
CA PHE A 451 -11.28 16.32 -0.92
C PHE A 451 -10.05 15.43 -0.82
N ASP A 452 -8.88 16.06 -0.76
CA ASP A 452 -7.60 15.38 -0.62
C ASP A 452 -7.56 14.68 0.76
N PRO A 453 -7.16 13.41 0.83
CA PRO A 453 -7.02 12.67 2.09
C PRO A 453 -6.06 13.34 3.09
N ALA A 454 -5.09 14.13 2.62
CA ALA A 454 -4.25 14.97 3.49
C ALA A 454 -5.09 15.96 4.32
N TYR A 455 -6.25 16.41 3.82
CA TYR A 455 -7.17 17.26 4.57
C TYR A 455 -7.76 16.51 5.78
N MET A 456 -8.12 15.23 5.61
CA MET A 456 -8.59 14.39 6.72
C MET A 456 -7.51 14.29 7.80
N ALA A 457 -6.26 14.08 7.42
CA ALA A 457 -5.15 14.04 8.36
C ALA A 457 -4.95 15.34 9.14
N LEU A 458 -5.01 16.49 8.46
CA LEU A 458 -4.95 17.79 9.14
C LEU A 458 -6.12 17.95 10.12
N ILE A 459 -7.34 17.64 9.70
CA ILE A 459 -8.56 17.76 10.52
C ILE A 459 -8.49 16.85 11.76
N LEU A 460 -8.03 15.62 11.61
CA LEU A 460 -8.00 14.65 12.71
C LEU A 460 -6.85 14.91 13.69
N SER A 461 -5.71 15.41 13.18
CA SER A 461 -4.52 15.75 13.97
C SER A 461 -4.64 17.09 14.68
N ASP A 462 -5.59 17.95 14.29
CA ASP A 462 -5.81 19.26 14.91
C ASP A 462 -6.26 19.12 16.37
N ASP A 463 -5.35 19.35 17.31
CA ASP A 463 -5.60 19.33 18.74
C ASP A 463 -5.66 20.75 19.34
N SER A 464 -5.68 21.78 18.48
CA SER A 464 -5.76 23.16 18.91
C SER A 464 -7.09 23.45 19.62
N PRO A 465 -7.13 24.32 20.64
CA PRO A 465 -8.36 24.61 21.38
C PRO A 465 -9.53 25.14 20.54
N TYR A 466 -9.23 25.66 19.34
CA TYR A 466 -10.20 26.28 18.43
C TYR A 466 -10.32 25.58 17.09
N LEU A 467 -9.65 24.44 16.91
CA LEU A 467 -9.61 23.70 15.64
C LEU A 467 -9.17 24.57 14.47
N THR A 468 -8.06 25.29 14.64
CA THR A 468 -7.56 26.29 13.67
C THR A 468 -7.19 25.69 12.33
N ASP A 469 -6.60 24.49 12.32
CA ASP A 469 -6.17 23.84 11.08
C ASP A 469 -7.39 23.29 10.34
N THR A 470 -8.34 22.70 11.07
CA THR A 470 -9.64 22.29 10.55
C THR A 470 -10.39 23.48 9.96
N PHE A 471 -10.37 24.63 10.64
CA PHE A 471 -10.98 25.86 10.15
C PHE A 471 -10.32 26.36 8.87
N ALA A 472 -8.98 26.36 8.78
CA ALA A 472 -8.23 26.74 7.59
C ALA A 472 -8.50 25.81 6.40
N VAL A 473 -8.54 24.49 6.63
CA VAL A 473 -8.93 23.51 5.60
C VAL A 473 -10.30 23.84 5.02
N VAL A 474 -11.30 24.11 5.87
CA VAL A 474 -12.67 24.37 5.40
C VAL A 474 -12.79 25.74 4.71
N THR A 475 -12.15 26.77 5.24
CA THR A 475 -12.34 28.16 4.76
C THR A 475 -11.35 28.59 3.68
N GLU A 476 -10.08 28.21 3.78
CA GLU A 476 -9.02 28.64 2.87
C GLU A 476 -8.85 27.64 1.72
N ILE A 477 -8.83 26.35 2.02
CA ILE A 477 -8.60 25.29 1.02
C ILE A 477 -9.89 24.92 0.31
N LEU A 478 -10.94 24.54 1.05
CA LEU A 478 -12.23 24.19 0.47
C LEU A 478 -13.08 25.41 0.10
N GLN A 479 -12.64 26.63 0.45
CA GLN A 479 -13.29 27.90 0.09
C GLN A 479 -14.77 27.99 0.50
N ILE A 480 -15.13 27.43 1.65
CA ILE A 480 -16.50 27.48 2.17
C ILE A 480 -16.74 28.80 2.93
N PRO A 481 -17.81 29.57 2.61
CA PRO A 481 -18.10 30.85 3.25
C PRO A 481 -18.92 30.75 4.56
N ASP A 482 -18.79 31.76 5.42
CA ASP A 482 -19.38 31.91 6.77
C ASP A 482 -19.50 30.60 7.58
N VAL A 483 -18.36 29.96 7.77
CA VAL A 483 -18.20 28.74 8.55
C VAL A 483 -18.30 29.05 10.05
N THR A 484 -19.07 28.25 10.78
CA THR A 484 -19.23 28.34 12.24
C THR A 484 -18.40 27.28 12.96
N THR A 485 -18.15 27.46 14.26
CA THR A 485 -17.49 26.43 15.09
C THR A 485 -18.26 25.11 15.10
N LEU A 486 -19.59 25.15 15.01
CA LEU A 486 -20.40 23.93 14.94
C LEU A 486 -20.15 23.18 13.63
N ASP A 487 -20.03 23.88 12.51
CA ASP A 487 -19.72 23.25 11.21
C ASP A 487 -18.38 22.52 11.27
N ILE A 488 -17.37 23.14 11.86
CA ILE A 488 -16.03 22.55 12.04
C ILE A 488 -16.09 21.27 12.88
N LEU A 489 -16.86 21.28 13.97
CA LEU A 489 -17.06 20.07 14.79
C LEU A 489 -17.77 18.96 14.02
N ILE A 490 -18.75 19.30 13.17
CA ILE A 490 -19.46 18.32 12.34
C ILE A 490 -18.53 17.72 11.28
N VAL A 491 -17.74 18.55 10.59
CA VAL A 491 -16.72 18.10 9.62
C VAL A 491 -15.74 17.12 10.27
N ARG A 492 -15.23 17.45 11.47
CA ARG A 492 -14.35 16.55 12.21
C ARG A 492 -15.03 15.24 12.59
N ASN A 493 -16.27 15.26 13.05
CA ASN A 493 -17.02 14.04 13.38
C ASN A 493 -17.26 13.16 12.14
N ILE A 494 -17.51 13.74 10.98
CA ILE A 494 -17.63 12.99 9.71
C ILE A 494 -16.30 12.29 9.40
N CYS A 495 -15.17 13.00 9.49
CA CYS A 495 -13.86 12.39 9.27
C CYS A 495 -13.59 11.24 10.25
N LEU A 496 -13.96 11.42 11.53
CA LEU A 496 -13.83 10.37 12.55
C LEU A 496 -14.69 9.14 12.20
N ILE A 497 -15.96 9.32 11.82
CA ILE A 497 -16.84 8.20 11.46
C ILE A 497 -16.24 7.36 10.33
N VAL A 498 -15.74 8.02 9.27
CA VAL A 498 -15.14 7.34 8.12
C VAL A 498 -13.89 6.57 8.53
N ILE A 499 -12.95 7.22 9.23
CA ILE A 499 -11.68 6.58 9.59
C ILE A 499 -11.85 5.43 10.61
N HIS A 500 -12.83 5.53 11.51
CA HIS A 500 -13.13 4.46 12.46
C HIS A 500 -13.59 3.19 11.75
N ARG A 501 -14.44 3.31 10.71
CA ARG A 501 -14.82 2.17 9.87
C ARG A 501 -13.62 1.61 9.14
N THR A 502 -12.80 2.47 8.53
CA THR A 502 -11.58 2.07 7.85
C THR A 502 -10.68 1.26 8.78
N ALA A 503 -10.28 1.79 9.94
CA ALA A 503 -9.43 1.07 10.89
C ALA A 503 -10.04 -0.26 11.38
N LYS A 504 -11.36 -0.36 11.51
CA LYS A 504 -12.03 -1.63 11.83
C LYS A 504 -11.88 -2.64 10.69
N LEU A 505 -12.02 -2.24 9.43
CA LEU A 505 -11.79 -3.12 8.27
C LEU A 505 -10.34 -3.60 8.18
N TYR A 506 -9.35 -2.75 8.52
CA TYR A 506 -7.94 -3.18 8.64
C TYR A 506 -7.79 -4.30 9.65
N ALA A 507 -8.32 -4.08 10.85
CA ALA A 507 -8.30 -5.07 11.90
C ALA A 507 -8.98 -6.37 11.46
N ILE A 508 -10.08 -6.30 10.70
CA ILE A 508 -10.76 -7.48 10.15
C ILE A 508 -9.86 -8.21 9.16
N ILE A 509 -9.26 -7.54 8.17
CA ILE A 509 -8.38 -8.19 7.16
C ILE A 509 -7.20 -8.89 7.83
N ILE A 510 -6.52 -8.19 8.75
CA ILE A 510 -5.39 -8.75 9.51
C ILE A 510 -5.87 -9.93 10.36
N SER A 511 -6.97 -9.76 11.11
CA SER A 511 -7.49 -10.82 11.99
C SER A 511 -7.92 -12.04 11.20
N THR A 512 -8.64 -11.87 10.09
CA THR A 512 -9.08 -12.98 9.23
C THR A 512 -7.89 -13.77 8.71
N THR A 513 -6.83 -13.09 8.26
CA THR A 513 -5.60 -13.72 7.79
C THR A 513 -4.95 -14.56 8.90
N LEU A 514 -4.88 -14.02 10.13
CA LEU A 514 -4.26 -14.70 11.28
C LEU A 514 -5.12 -15.83 11.83
N LEU A 515 -6.44 -15.65 11.91
CA LEU A 515 -7.38 -16.61 12.49
C LEU A 515 -7.41 -17.92 11.69
N PHE A 516 -7.14 -17.87 10.39
CA PHE A 516 -6.98 -19.09 9.58
C PHE A 516 -5.84 -19.97 10.09
N LYS A 517 -4.83 -19.36 10.72
CA LYS A 517 -3.64 -20.02 11.28
C LYS A 517 -3.60 -20.01 12.80
N LYS A 518 -4.76 -19.83 13.46
CA LYS A 518 -4.86 -19.73 14.92
C LYS A 518 -4.10 -20.83 15.67
N ASP A 519 -4.28 -22.10 15.30
CA ASP A 519 -3.63 -23.21 15.99
C ASP A 519 -2.10 -23.16 15.90
N ALA A 520 -1.56 -22.69 14.78
CA ALA A 520 -0.14 -22.47 14.61
C ALA A 520 0.35 -21.30 15.48
N LEU A 521 -0.39 -20.18 15.47
CA LEU A 521 -0.06 -18.97 16.23
C LEU A 521 -0.16 -19.14 17.75
N ASP A 522 -1.03 -20.03 18.23
CA ASP A 522 -1.15 -20.33 19.67
C ASP A 522 0.17 -20.85 20.26
N SER A 523 0.97 -21.55 19.45
CA SER A 523 2.29 -22.06 19.84
C SER A 523 3.42 -21.02 19.78
N HIS A 524 3.20 -19.87 19.14
CA HIS A 524 4.21 -18.80 19.04
C HIS A 524 4.21 -17.93 20.31
N GLU A 525 5.39 -17.48 20.74
CA GLU A 525 5.52 -16.50 21.82
C GLU A 525 5.16 -15.08 21.34
N CYS A 526 5.61 -14.73 20.14
CA CYS A 526 5.21 -13.54 19.40
C CYS A 526 5.25 -13.81 17.90
N TYR A 527 4.58 -12.96 17.14
CA TYR A 527 4.58 -13.02 15.67
C TYR A 527 4.33 -11.62 15.10
N THR A 528 4.87 -11.38 13.91
CA THR A 528 4.82 -10.09 13.25
C THR A 528 3.95 -10.13 12.01
N VAL A 529 3.10 -9.10 11.85
CA VAL A 529 2.40 -8.80 10.61
C VAL A 529 2.99 -7.54 10.03
N SER A 530 3.52 -7.65 8.81
CA SER A 530 3.97 -6.46 8.06
C SER A 530 2.81 -5.83 7.31
N ILE A 531 2.67 -4.52 7.41
CA ILE A 531 1.63 -3.74 6.75
C ILE A 531 2.29 -2.78 5.78
N ASN A 532 1.91 -2.83 4.51
CA ASN A 532 2.31 -1.86 3.51
C ASN A 532 1.14 -0.96 3.14
N GLU A 533 1.21 0.30 3.56
CA GLU A 533 0.19 1.29 3.22
C GLU A 533 0.69 2.73 3.40
N PRO A 534 0.22 3.72 2.62
CA PRO A 534 0.48 5.15 2.85
C PRO A 534 -0.23 5.82 4.05
N ILE A 535 -1.45 5.44 4.45
CA ILE A 535 -2.29 6.18 5.42
C ILE A 535 -1.62 6.41 6.78
N HIS A 536 -0.84 5.44 7.25
CA HIS A 536 -0.16 5.53 8.54
C HIS A 536 0.92 6.62 8.54
N GLU A 537 1.45 6.99 7.36
CA GLU A 537 2.52 8.00 7.24
C GLU A 537 2.01 9.41 7.49
N TYR A 538 0.76 9.70 7.11
CA TYR A 538 0.18 11.03 7.20
C TYR A 538 -0.93 11.17 8.25
N LEU A 539 -1.45 10.06 8.79
CA LEU A 539 -2.43 10.08 9.88
C LEU A 539 -1.87 9.49 11.19
N PRO A 540 -1.22 10.32 12.03
CA PRO A 540 -0.71 9.90 13.33
C PRO A 540 -1.79 9.26 14.21
N GLY A 541 -1.50 8.11 14.80
CA GLY A 541 -2.39 7.39 15.71
C GLY A 541 -3.36 6.42 15.03
N PHE A 542 -3.35 6.30 13.69
CA PHE A 542 -4.14 5.31 12.98
C PHE A 542 -3.76 3.87 13.36
N ASP A 543 -2.47 3.62 13.56
CA ASP A 543 -1.91 2.35 14.06
C ASP A 543 -2.55 1.90 15.38
N ASN A 544 -2.70 2.82 16.34
CA ASN A 544 -3.33 2.56 17.62
C ASN A 544 -4.82 2.22 17.45
N LEU A 545 -5.49 2.92 16.53
CA LEU A 545 -6.89 2.65 16.22
C LEU A 545 -7.08 1.26 15.59
N VAL A 546 -6.18 0.83 14.71
CA VAL A 546 -6.18 -0.53 14.17
C VAL A 546 -5.91 -1.55 15.28
N LEU A 547 -4.90 -1.32 16.12
CA LEU A 547 -4.57 -2.19 17.27
C LEU A 547 -5.75 -2.39 18.21
N GLU A 548 -6.46 -1.33 18.59
CA GLU A 548 -7.61 -1.43 19.49
C GLU A 548 -8.74 -2.28 18.88
N ASN A 549 -8.96 -2.14 17.58
CA ASN A 549 -9.93 -2.96 16.86
C ASN A 549 -9.45 -4.42 16.73
N LEU A 550 -8.15 -4.69 16.62
CA LEU A 550 -7.59 -6.04 16.57
C LEU A 550 -7.93 -6.84 17.84
N HIS A 551 -7.84 -6.23 19.03
CA HIS A 551 -8.20 -6.93 20.27
C HIS A 551 -9.65 -7.43 20.27
N SER A 552 -10.56 -6.68 19.62
CA SER A 552 -11.98 -7.06 19.53
C SER A 552 -12.25 -8.18 18.52
N VAL A 553 -11.51 -8.23 17.41
CA VAL A 553 -11.75 -9.19 16.31
C VAL A 553 -10.88 -10.44 16.46
N LEU A 554 -9.58 -10.27 16.64
CA LEU A 554 -8.61 -11.36 16.79
C LEU A 554 -8.72 -12.07 18.15
N GLY A 555 -9.22 -11.34 19.15
CA GLY A 555 -9.25 -11.79 20.54
C GLY A 555 -7.93 -11.53 21.26
N LYS A 556 -8.05 -11.13 22.53
CA LYS A 556 -6.93 -10.70 23.37
C LYS A 556 -5.72 -11.67 23.40
N PRO A 557 -5.86 -13.00 23.54
CA PRO A 557 -4.70 -13.89 23.65
C PRO A 557 -3.78 -13.88 22.43
N LEU A 558 -4.35 -13.74 21.23
CA LEU A 558 -3.60 -13.62 19.99
C LEU A 558 -3.11 -12.19 19.79
N ALA A 559 -3.96 -11.19 20.01
CA ALA A 559 -3.61 -9.78 19.85
C ALA A 559 -2.43 -9.34 20.75
N ASP A 560 -2.35 -9.82 21.99
CA ASP A 560 -1.27 -9.47 22.92
C ASP A 560 0.12 -9.98 22.46
N LYS A 561 0.17 -10.96 21.53
CA LYS A 561 1.40 -11.53 20.96
C LYS A 561 1.81 -10.88 19.62
N LEU A 562 0.90 -10.11 19.01
CA LEU A 562 1.06 -9.55 17.68
C LEU A 562 1.92 -8.28 17.71
N LYS A 563 2.93 -8.24 16.84
CA LYS A 563 3.67 -7.02 16.49
C LYS A 563 3.19 -6.55 15.11
N LEU A 564 2.79 -5.29 14.99
CA LEU A 564 2.55 -4.66 13.70
C LEU A 564 3.81 -3.92 13.26
N ASN A 565 4.24 -4.16 12.02
CA ASN A 565 5.38 -3.47 11.44
C ASN A 565 4.97 -2.80 10.13
N PHE A 566 5.05 -1.47 10.09
CA PHE A 566 4.65 -0.70 8.92
C PHE A 566 5.88 -0.43 8.05
N HIS A 567 5.90 -0.98 6.83
CA HIS A 567 7.03 -0.90 5.91
C HIS A 567 6.60 -0.36 4.54
N LYS A 568 7.38 0.60 4.02
CA LYS A 568 7.08 1.28 2.74
C LYS A 568 7.66 0.57 1.52
N ASP A 569 8.91 0.10 1.63
CA ASP A 569 9.72 -0.34 0.48
C ASP A 569 9.86 -1.87 0.40
N GLY A 570 9.10 -2.59 1.22
CA GLY A 570 9.20 -4.04 1.35
C GLY A 570 8.96 -4.81 0.04
N PRO A 571 8.00 -4.45 -0.83
CA PRO A 571 7.75 -5.24 -2.04
C PRO A 571 8.93 -5.25 -3.02
N ILE A 572 9.57 -4.10 -3.24
CA ILE A 572 10.69 -3.97 -4.19
C ILE A 572 11.91 -4.75 -3.70
N PHE A 573 12.25 -4.58 -2.42
CA PHE A 573 13.37 -5.31 -1.82
C PHE A 573 13.09 -6.81 -1.73
N GLY A 574 11.93 -7.22 -1.20
CA GLY A 574 11.59 -8.63 -1.05
C GLY A 574 11.46 -9.35 -2.39
N CYS A 575 10.98 -8.67 -3.45
CA CYS A 575 10.96 -9.26 -4.78
C CYS A 575 12.36 -9.44 -5.38
N ALA A 576 13.29 -8.49 -5.15
CA ALA A 576 14.69 -8.67 -5.52
C ALA A 576 15.31 -9.90 -4.83
N VAL A 577 15.00 -10.09 -3.54
CA VAL A 577 15.48 -11.24 -2.77
C VAL A 577 14.88 -12.55 -3.32
N ALA A 578 13.56 -12.59 -3.54
CA ALA A 578 12.89 -13.76 -4.12
C ALA A 578 13.44 -14.12 -5.50
N ALA A 579 13.72 -13.13 -6.35
CA ALA A 579 14.33 -13.34 -7.66
C ALA A 579 15.72 -13.97 -7.52
N LEU A 580 16.58 -13.45 -6.63
CA LEU A 580 17.91 -14.00 -6.42
C LEU A 580 17.88 -15.42 -5.84
N MET A 581 16.99 -15.70 -4.88
CA MET A 581 16.77 -17.05 -4.37
C MET A 581 16.42 -18.02 -5.50
N ALA A 582 15.49 -17.61 -6.39
CA ALA A 582 15.09 -18.42 -7.51
C ALA A 582 16.23 -18.68 -8.52
N VAL A 583 17.26 -17.84 -8.60
CA VAL A 583 18.46 -18.14 -9.41
C VAL A 583 19.46 -19.02 -8.65
N LEU A 584 19.55 -18.90 -7.33
CA LEU A 584 20.55 -19.59 -6.51
C LEU A 584 20.18 -21.04 -6.17
N PHE A 585 18.89 -21.32 -6.00
CA PHE A 585 18.38 -22.61 -5.54
C PHE A 585 17.68 -23.44 -6.63
N LYS A 586 17.72 -22.98 -7.89
CA LYS A 586 17.22 -23.73 -9.06
C LYS A 586 18.21 -24.75 -9.60
#